data_AF-A0A0A1UMD7-F1
#
_entry.id   AF-A0A0A1UMD7-F1
#
_cell.length_a   1.000
_cell.length_b   1.000
_cell.length_c   1.000
_cell.angle_alpha   90.00
_cell.angle_beta   90.00
_cell.angle_gamma   90.00
#
_symmetry.space_group_name_H-M   'P 1'
#
loop_
_entity.id
_entity.type
_entity.pdbx_description
1 polymer ?
#
loop_
_entity_poly.entity_id
_entity_poly.type
_entity_poly.pdbx_seq_one_letter_code
_entity_poly.pdbx_strand_id
1 'polypeptide(L)'
;MRLRTGAFLWLWALRYASALEESEAGVIDWHKELVGVPLTDSAKSLPAFIRSDPTSPTKKTGMAVATKSNVLAVLNPGSTGNIVWRRQFDQSEGRILQYKTHRDALASISGPGGSYVRLFESFTGNLLWERQLHPPSLGRLLEPANLGVDVGVLA
;
A
#
# COMPACT_ATOMS: atom_id res chain seq x y z
N MET A 1 44.44 -34.93 -13.01
CA MET A 1 44.15 -34.99 -11.56
C MET A 1 43.77 -33.66 -10.88
N ARG A 2 43.66 -32.52 -11.60
CA ARG A 2 43.29 -31.22 -10.96
C ARG A 2 41.80 -30.86 -10.97
N LEU A 3 40.97 -31.50 -11.82
CA LEU A 3 39.52 -31.20 -11.86
C LEU A 3 38.71 -31.83 -10.70
N ARG A 4 39.15 -32.99 -10.17
CA ARG A 4 38.37 -33.75 -9.17
C ARG A 4 38.42 -33.14 -7.76
N THR A 5 39.53 -32.50 -7.40
CA THR A 5 39.70 -31.79 -6.13
C THR A 5 38.94 -30.46 -6.11
N GLY A 6 38.82 -29.77 -7.25
CA GLY A 6 38.02 -28.55 -7.37
C GLY A 6 36.52 -28.81 -7.14
N ALA A 7 35.97 -29.88 -7.71
CA ALA A 7 34.55 -30.24 -7.52
C ALA A 7 34.20 -30.60 -6.07
N PHE A 8 35.13 -31.25 -5.35
CA PHE A 8 34.95 -31.60 -3.94
C PHE A 8 34.94 -30.38 -3.01
N LEU A 9 35.80 -29.40 -3.27
CA LEU A 9 35.83 -28.13 -2.54
C LEU A 9 34.57 -27.29 -2.80
N TRP A 10 34.04 -27.32 -4.03
CA TRP A 10 32.79 -26.66 -4.38
C TRP A 10 31.57 -27.26 -3.67
N LEU A 11 31.46 -28.60 -3.61
CA LEU A 11 30.39 -29.29 -2.89
C LEU A 11 30.41 -29.06 -1.37
N TRP A 12 31.59 -28.82 -0.79
CA TRP A 12 31.73 -28.44 0.61
C TRP A 12 31.35 -26.99 0.88
N ALA A 13 31.70 -26.06 -0.02
CA ALA A 13 31.31 -24.65 0.08
C ALA A 13 29.78 -24.46 -0.04
N LEU A 14 29.09 -25.29 -0.83
CA LEU A 14 27.64 -25.32 -0.95
C LEU A 14 26.91 -25.67 0.37
N ARG A 15 27.58 -26.31 1.34
CA ARG A 15 26.99 -26.61 2.67
C ARG A 15 27.02 -25.43 3.64
N TYR A 16 27.85 -24.42 3.39
CA TYR A 16 27.93 -23.21 4.21
C TYR A 16 27.07 -22.07 3.65
N ALA A 17 26.47 -22.26 2.48
CA ALA A 17 25.34 -21.45 2.03
C ALA A 17 24.05 -21.92 2.72
N SER A 18 24.07 -21.95 4.05
CA SER A 18 22.87 -22.19 4.84
C SER A 18 22.00 -20.94 4.74
N ALA A 19 20.89 -21.04 4.02
CA ALA A 19 19.76 -20.15 4.24
C ALA A 19 19.33 -20.24 5.71
N LEU A 20 18.65 -19.20 6.21
CA LEU A 20 18.09 -19.14 7.56
C LEU A 20 17.47 -20.50 7.94
N GLU A 21 17.84 -21.03 9.10
CA GLU A 21 17.32 -22.31 9.58
C GLU A 21 15.85 -22.12 9.99
N GLU A 22 14.98 -23.07 9.61
CA GLU A 22 13.53 -22.93 9.76
C GLU A 22 13.10 -22.73 11.22
N SER A 23 13.80 -23.35 12.17
CA SER A 23 13.50 -23.22 13.60
C SER A 23 13.88 -21.85 14.17
N GLU A 24 14.72 -21.08 13.47
CA GLU A 24 15.09 -19.71 13.85
C GLU A 24 14.15 -18.64 13.27
N ALA A 25 13.33 -18.98 12.26
CA ALA A 25 12.39 -18.04 11.65
C ALA A 25 11.27 -17.63 12.63
N GLY A 26 11.12 -16.32 12.85
CA GLY A 26 10.23 -15.70 13.83
C GLY A 26 10.75 -15.69 15.27
N VAL A 27 11.93 -16.27 15.54
CA VAL A 27 12.53 -16.33 16.89
C VAL A 27 13.60 -15.25 17.05
N ILE A 28 14.51 -15.15 16.08
CA ILE A 28 15.63 -14.18 16.12
C ILE A 28 15.34 -12.91 15.33
N ASP A 29 14.51 -13.00 14.30
CA ASP A 29 14.10 -11.89 13.46
C ASP A 29 12.85 -11.22 14.01
N TRP A 30 12.85 -9.89 13.98
CA TRP A 30 11.69 -9.09 14.29
C TRP A 30 11.45 -8.12 13.13
N HIS A 31 10.18 -7.91 12.81
CA HIS A 31 9.78 -6.95 11.80
C HIS A 31 8.62 -6.12 12.31
N LYS A 32 8.80 -4.79 12.33
CA LYS A 32 7.72 -3.84 12.62
C LYS A 32 7.28 -3.18 11.33
N GLU A 33 6.10 -3.54 10.86
CA GLU A 33 5.51 -2.89 9.70
C GLU A 33 5.09 -1.45 10.03
N LEU A 34 5.44 -0.53 9.14
CA LEU A 34 5.08 0.89 9.22
C LEU A 34 4.44 1.33 7.91
N VAL A 35 3.62 2.38 7.97
CA VAL A 35 2.95 2.98 6.79
C VAL A 35 3.56 4.32 6.37
N GLY A 36 4.41 4.92 7.21
CA GLY A 36 5.00 6.24 6.99
C GLY A 36 4.19 7.38 7.61
N VAL A 37 4.53 8.61 7.25
CA VAL A 37 3.90 9.83 7.80
C VAL A 37 2.62 10.16 7.04
N PRO A 38 1.45 10.29 7.70
CA PRO A 38 0.20 10.64 7.03
C PRO A 38 0.27 11.93 6.22
N LEU A 39 -0.46 11.98 5.11
CA LEU A 39 -0.70 13.21 4.35
C LEU A 39 -1.71 14.08 5.08
N THR A 40 -1.36 15.33 5.31
CA THR A 40 -2.19 16.31 6.02
C THR A 40 -2.23 17.67 5.32
N ASP A 41 -1.73 17.74 4.09
CA ASP A 41 -1.66 18.94 3.26
C ASP A 41 -3.02 19.31 2.63
N SER A 42 -3.99 18.40 2.62
CA SER A 42 -5.34 18.64 2.13
C SER A 42 -6.39 17.88 2.90
N ALA A 43 -7.59 18.46 3.04
CA ALA A 43 -8.75 17.77 3.60
C ALA A 43 -9.11 16.47 2.85
N LYS A 44 -8.76 16.40 1.56
CA LYS A 44 -9.00 15.24 0.67
C LYS A 44 -8.07 14.05 0.93
N SER A 45 -6.98 14.24 1.67
CA SER A 45 -5.98 13.21 1.98
C SER A 45 -5.83 12.95 3.48
N LEU A 46 -6.58 13.67 4.33
CA LEU A 46 -6.58 13.47 5.76
C LEU A 46 -6.97 12.03 6.12
N PRO A 47 -6.41 11.44 7.18
CA PRO A 47 -6.88 10.16 7.70
C PRO A 47 -8.39 10.18 8.01
N ALA A 48 -9.10 9.12 7.66
CA ALA A 48 -10.55 9.04 7.81
C ALA A 48 -11.02 7.69 8.35
N PHE A 49 -11.97 7.72 9.28
CA PHE A 49 -12.63 6.50 9.74
C PHE A 49 -13.52 5.92 8.65
N ILE A 50 -13.48 4.59 8.51
CA ILE A 50 -14.32 3.82 7.59
C ILE A 50 -15.09 2.77 8.36
N ARG A 51 -16.29 2.45 7.87
CA ARG A 51 -17.16 1.41 8.42
C ARG A 51 -17.63 0.53 7.29
N SER A 52 -17.74 -0.76 7.57
CA SER A 52 -18.32 -1.70 6.61
C SER A 52 -19.77 -1.36 6.28
N ASP A 53 -20.27 -1.89 5.16
CA ASP A 53 -21.65 -1.72 4.76
C ASP A 53 -22.65 -2.02 5.93
N PRO A 54 -23.67 -1.18 6.16
CA PRO A 54 -24.70 -1.42 7.17
C PRO A 54 -25.46 -2.75 7.01
N THR A 55 -25.46 -3.33 5.82
CA THR A 55 -26.05 -4.64 5.51
C THR A 55 -25.06 -5.81 5.68
N SER A 56 -23.76 -5.52 5.80
CA SER A 56 -22.72 -6.55 5.94
C SER A 56 -22.92 -7.36 7.23
N PRO A 57 -22.82 -8.71 7.19
CA PRO A 57 -23.06 -9.57 8.35
C PRO A 57 -22.06 -9.33 9.49
N THR A 58 -20.83 -8.92 9.15
CA THR A 58 -19.78 -8.57 10.11
C THR A 58 -19.51 -7.08 10.09
N LYS A 59 -19.66 -6.39 11.23
CA LYS A 59 -19.33 -4.97 11.34
C LYS A 59 -17.83 -4.78 11.51
N LYS A 60 -17.22 -4.04 10.58
CA LYS A 60 -15.80 -3.68 10.63
C LYS A 60 -15.67 -2.16 10.74
N THR A 61 -14.69 -1.73 11.52
CA THR A 61 -14.29 -0.32 11.61
C THR A 61 -12.80 -0.24 11.31
N GLY A 62 -12.42 0.72 10.46
CA GLY A 62 -11.04 0.95 10.06
C GLY A 62 -10.72 2.44 10.05
N MET A 63 -9.45 2.77 9.85
CA MET A 63 -8.98 4.12 9.57
C MET A 63 -8.14 4.09 8.31
N ALA A 64 -8.65 4.67 7.24
CA ALA A 64 -7.92 4.83 5.99
C ALA A 64 -6.88 5.95 6.14
N VAL A 65 -5.69 5.73 5.57
CA VAL A 65 -4.59 6.69 5.59
C VAL A 65 -3.77 6.60 4.32
N ALA A 66 -3.49 7.76 3.72
CA ALA A 66 -2.47 7.91 2.68
C ALA A 66 -1.24 8.60 3.29
N THR A 67 -0.03 8.20 2.89
CA THR A 67 1.21 8.69 3.51
C THR A 67 2.19 9.29 2.51
N LYS A 68 3.15 10.07 3.02
CA LYS A 68 4.27 10.63 2.25
C LYS A 68 5.17 9.57 1.60
N SER A 69 5.13 8.33 2.11
CA SER A 69 5.85 7.18 1.56
C SER A 69 5.12 6.52 0.38
N ASN A 70 4.08 7.17 -0.16
CA ASN A 70 3.21 6.67 -1.21
C ASN A 70 2.50 5.36 -0.82
N VAL A 71 2.14 5.24 0.46
CA VAL A 71 1.39 4.09 0.97
C VAL A 71 -0.05 4.50 1.21
N LEU A 72 -0.97 3.69 0.71
CA LEU A 72 -2.37 3.68 1.11
C LEU A 72 -2.59 2.51 2.04
N ALA A 73 -3.17 2.74 3.21
CA ALA A 73 -3.37 1.70 4.21
C ALA A 73 -4.69 1.86 4.92
N VAL A 74 -5.16 0.76 5.51
CA VAL A 74 -6.23 0.76 6.50
C VAL A 74 -5.68 0.20 7.80
N LEU A 75 -5.87 0.95 8.87
CA LEU A 75 -5.45 0.60 10.22
C LEU A 75 -6.67 0.20 11.05
N ASN A 76 -6.46 -0.68 12.03
CA ASN A 76 -7.45 -0.94 13.07
C ASN A 76 -7.38 0.21 14.09
N PRO A 77 -8.43 1.03 14.25
CA PRO A 77 -8.42 2.18 15.15
C PRO A 77 -8.56 1.81 16.63
N GLY A 78 -8.67 0.52 16.96
CA GLY A 78 -8.60 0.04 18.34
C GLY A 78 -7.24 0.32 18.99
N SER A 79 -7.04 -0.17 20.22
CA SER A 79 -5.85 0.12 21.02
C SER A 79 -4.51 -0.27 20.39
N THR A 80 -4.49 -1.17 19.40
CA THR A 80 -3.25 -1.69 18.82
C THR A 80 -2.75 -0.90 17.61
N GLY A 81 -3.61 -0.18 16.89
CA GLY A 81 -3.20 0.51 15.65
C GLY A 81 -2.69 -0.43 14.56
N ASN A 82 -2.99 -1.72 14.64
CA ASN A 82 -2.46 -2.74 13.72
C ASN A 82 -2.87 -2.43 12.28
N ILE A 83 -1.96 -2.70 11.34
CA ILE A 83 -2.24 -2.60 9.92
C ILE A 83 -3.21 -3.71 9.53
N VAL A 84 -4.36 -3.35 8.94
CA VAL A 84 -5.29 -4.32 8.32
C VAL A 84 -4.72 -4.73 6.97
N TRP A 85 -4.36 -3.73 6.16
CA TRP A 85 -3.62 -3.89 4.92
C TRP A 85 -2.88 -2.60 4.58
N ARG A 86 -1.83 -2.73 3.77
CA ARG A 86 -1.11 -1.60 3.18
C ARG A 86 -0.76 -1.89 1.73
N ARG A 87 -0.87 -0.87 0.88
CA ARG A 87 -0.44 -0.89 -0.51
C ARG A 87 0.51 0.27 -0.77
N GLN A 88 1.76 -0.05 -1.05
CA GLN A 88 2.73 0.90 -1.55
C GLN A 88 2.56 1.08 -3.05
N PHE A 89 2.42 2.32 -3.50
CA PHE A 89 2.37 2.68 -4.92
C PHE A 89 3.79 2.99 -5.40
N ASP A 90 4.07 2.65 -6.66
CA ASP A 90 5.36 2.94 -7.27
C ASP A 90 5.60 4.45 -7.29
N GLN A 91 6.82 4.87 -6.93
CA GLN A 91 7.18 6.29 -6.93
C GLN A 91 7.15 6.90 -8.34
N SER A 92 7.42 6.09 -9.37
CA SER A 92 7.39 6.50 -10.78
C SER A 92 5.99 6.88 -11.27
N GLU A 93 4.93 6.37 -10.63
CA GLU A 93 3.55 6.71 -10.96
C GLU A 93 3.11 8.06 -10.36
N GLY A 94 3.89 8.58 -9.42
CA GLY A 94 3.62 9.80 -8.67
C GLY A 94 2.81 9.59 -7.38
N ARG A 95 2.69 10.65 -6.59
CA ARG A 95 2.11 10.59 -5.25
C ARG A 95 0.60 10.34 -5.25
N ILE A 96 0.08 9.76 -4.18
CA ILE A 96 -1.35 9.80 -3.84
C ILE A 96 -1.77 11.26 -3.60
N LEU A 97 -2.84 11.67 -4.27
CA LEU A 97 -3.42 13.02 -4.18
C LEU A 97 -4.65 13.06 -3.28
N GLN A 98 -5.51 12.05 -3.39
CA GLN A 98 -6.77 11.95 -2.66
C GLN A 98 -7.18 10.48 -2.58
N TYR A 99 -7.96 10.15 -1.56
CA TYR A 99 -8.77 8.94 -1.55
C TYR A 99 -10.18 9.25 -1.02
N LYS A 100 -11.13 8.38 -1.33
CA LYS A 100 -12.51 8.42 -0.84
C LYS A 100 -12.95 7.03 -0.48
N THR A 101 -13.85 6.96 0.49
CA THR A 101 -14.36 5.72 1.04
C THR A 101 -15.88 5.77 0.97
N HIS A 102 -16.49 4.66 0.58
CA HIS A 102 -17.94 4.50 0.59
C HIS A 102 -18.26 3.01 0.76
N ARG A 103 -18.97 2.68 1.84
CA ARG A 103 -19.27 1.28 2.22
C ARG A 103 -17.97 0.46 2.25
N ASP A 104 -17.97 -0.67 1.55
CA ASP A 104 -16.82 -1.58 1.46
C ASP A 104 -15.86 -1.24 0.32
N ALA A 105 -15.93 -0.02 -0.24
CA ALA A 105 -15.05 0.44 -1.31
C ALA A 105 -14.17 1.63 -0.90
N LEU A 106 -12.91 1.60 -1.32
CA LEU A 106 -11.93 2.66 -1.14
C LEU A 106 -11.32 3.01 -2.50
N ALA A 107 -11.60 4.22 -2.99
CA ALA A 107 -11.05 4.74 -4.23
C ALA A 107 -9.86 5.66 -3.94
N SER A 108 -8.78 5.56 -4.72
CA SER A 108 -7.64 6.47 -4.66
C SER A 108 -7.35 7.09 -6.01
N ILE A 109 -6.95 8.36 -6.01
CA ILE A 109 -6.35 9.04 -7.15
C ILE A 109 -4.87 9.30 -6.87
N SER A 110 -4.00 8.95 -7.82
CA SER A 110 -2.57 9.19 -7.76
C SER A 110 -1.99 9.67 -9.09
N GLY A 111 -0.77 10.21 -9.01
CA GLY A 111 0.00 10.64 -10.16
C GLY A 111 -0.31 12.05 -10.66
N PRO A 112 0.52 12.61 -11.55
CA PRO A 112 0.36 13.97 -12.07
C PRO A 112 -1.03 14.18 -12.68
N GLY A 113 -1.73 15.23 -12.25
CA GLY A 113 -3.09 15.53 -12.70
C GLY A 113 -4.16 14.47 -12.34
N GLY A 114 -3.83 13.50 -11.49
CA GLY A 114 -4.72 12.36 -11.21
C GLY A 114 -4.73 11.31 -12.32
N SER A 115 -3.58 11.05 -12.93
CA SER A 115 -3.44 10.12 -14.05
C SER A 115 -3.87 8.67 -13.76
N TYR A 116 -3.92 8.26 -12.48
CA TYR A 116 -4.32 6.92 -12.08
C TYR A 116 -5.48 6.94 -11.09
N VAL A 117 -6.43 6.02 -11.31
CA VAL A 117 -7.50 5.73 -10.36
C VAL A 117 -7.49 4.24 -10.04
N ARG A 118 -7.61 3.94 -8.74
CA ARG A 118 -7.70 2.58 -8.22
C ARG A 118 -8.88 2.46 -7.27
N LEU A 119 -9.53 1.32 -7.31
CA LEU A 119 -10.62 0.94 -6.41
C LEU A 119 -10.22 -0.32 -5.67
N PHE A 120 -10.28 -0.27 -4.35
CA PHE A 120 -9.98 -1.37 -3.46
C PHE A 120 -11.24 -1.77 -2.69
N GLU A 121 -11.31 -3.04 -2.30
CA GLU A 121 -12.19 -3.44 -1.21
C GLU A 121 -11.57 -2.93 0.11
N SER A 122 -12.37 -2.21 0.90
CA SER A 122 -11.92 -1.38 2.02
C SER A 122 -11.22 -2.14 3.14
N PHE A 123 -11.56 -3.41 3.40
CA PHE A 123 -11.09 -4.14 4.59
C PHE A 123 -10.16 -5.32 4.27
N THR A 124 -9.94 -5.62 3.00
CA THR A 124 -9.03 -6.65 2.50
C THR A 124 -7.87 -6.05 1.71
N GLY A 125 -8.06 -4.85 1.14
CA GLY A 125 -7.06 -4.22 0.27
C GLY A 125 -6.97 -4.86 -1.11
N ASN A 126 -7.91 -5.75 -1.45
CA ASN A 126 -8.01 -6.35 -2.77
C ASN A 126 -8.28 -5.26 -3.81
N LEU A 127 -7.46 -5.21 -4.86
CA LEU A 127 -7.69 -4.33 -5.99
C LEU A 127 -8.89 -4.85 -6.79
N LEU A 128 -9.96 -4.06 -6.83
CA LEU A 128 -11.18 -4.38 -7.58
C LEU A 128 -11.09 -3.87 -9.02
N TRP A 129 -10.50 -2.68 -9.20
CA TRP A 129 -10.37 -2.04 -10.49
C TRP A 129 -9.25 -1.01 -10.50
N GLU A 130 -8.58 -0.87 -11.64
CA GLU A 130 -7.56 0.14 -11.87
C GLU A 130 -7.68 0.67 -13.30
N ARG A 131 -7.45 1.98 -13.47
CA ARG A 131 -7.32 2.58 -14.80
C ARG A 131 -6.39 3.78 -14.78
N GLN A 132 -5.57 3.86 -15.83
CA GLN A 132 -4.90 5.09 -16.21
C GLN A 132 -5.86 5.97 -17.01
N LEU A 133 -6.17 7.16 -16.49
CA LEU A 133 -7.09 8.11 -17.12
C LEU A 133 -6.43 8.85 -18.28
N HIS A 134 -5.15 9.18 -18.14
CA HIS A 134 -4.34 9.83 -19.17
C HIS A 134 -2.84 9.56 -18.93
N PRO A 135 -1.97 9.77 -19.94
CA PRO A 135 -0.53 9.76 -19.75
C PRO A 135 -0.10 10.76 -18.65
N PRO A 136 0.81 10.39 -17.72
CA PRO A 136 1.26 11.29 -16.67
C PRO A 136 1.90 12.58 -17.20
N SER A 137 2.51 12.52 -18.39
CA SER A 137 3.10 13.67 -19.07
C SER A 137 2.11 14.77 -19.43
N LEU A 138 0.81 14.47 -19.52
CA LEU A 138 -0.24 15.46 -19.78
C LEU A 138 -0.78 16.12 -18.50
N GLY A 139 -0.54 15.52 -17.33
CA GLY A 139 -0.91 16.07 -16.03
C GLY A 139 0.05 17.16 -15.58
N ARG A 140 0.08 18.31 -16.27
CA ARG A 140 0.98 19.42 -15.93
C ARG A 140 0.70 19.96 -14.53
N LEU A 141 1.78 20.13 -13.76
CA LEU A 141 1.81 20.69 -12.41
C LEU A 141 1.13 22.07 -12.35
N LEU A 142 -0.13 22.12 -11.90
CA LEU A 142 -0.63 23.28 -11.20
C LEU A 142 -0.20 23.08 -9.75
N GLU A 143 0.72 23.89 -9.24
CA GLU A 143 0.82 23.98 -7.80
C GLU A 143 -0.40 24.75 -7.26
N PRO A 144 -1.08 24.24 -6.22
CA PRO A 144 -0.82 22.97 -5.53
C PRO A 144 -1.37 21.74 -6.28
N ALA A 145 -0.66 20.60 -6.17
CA ALA A 145 -0.86 19.38 -6.99
C ALA A 145 -2.25 18.71 -6.92
N ASN A 146 -3.12 19.21 -6.05
CA ASN A 146 -4.47 18.75 -5.76
C ASN A 146 -5.57 19.64 -6.39
N LEU A 147 -5.23 20.71 -7.11
CA LEU A 147 -6.20 21.51 -7.85
C LEU A 147 -6.85 20.69 -8.97
N GLY A 148 -8.18 20.72 -9.05
CA GLY A 148 -8.94 20.12 -10.15
C GLY A 148 -9.08 18.59 -10.10
N VAL A 149 -8.59 17.92 -9.06
CA VAL A 149 -8.71 16.48 -8.89
C VAL A 149 -9.77 16.17 -7.82
N ASP A 150 -10.83 15.46 -8.20
CA ASP A 150 -11.81 14.92 -7.26
C ASP A 150 -12.30 13.55 -7.71
N VAL A 151 -12.65 12.73 -6.73
CA VAL A 151 -13.36 11.46 -6.97
C VAL A 151 -14.59 11.45 -6.09
N GLY A 152 -15.72 11.07 -6.68
CA GLY A 152 -16.93 10.70 -5.97
C GLY A 152 -17.16 9.20 -6.09
N VAL A 153 -17.68 8.59 -5.03
CA VAL A 153 -18.30 7.27 -5.14
C VAL A 153 -19.80 7.51 -5.03
N LEU A 154 -20.54 7.13 -6.07
CA LEU A 154 -21.99 7.32 -6.12
C LEU A 154 -22.69 6.31 -5.19
N ALA A 155 -23.78 6.76 -4.59
CA ALA A 155 -24.57 6.07 -3.57
C ALA A 155 -25.46 4.96 -4.13
#